data_AF-A0A7R8D997-F1
#
_entry.id   AF-A0A7R8D997-F1
#
_cell.length_a   1.000
_cell.length_b   1.000
_cell.length_c   1.000
_cell.angle_alpha   90.00
_cell.angle_beta   90.00
_cell.angle_gamma   90.00
#
_symmetry.space_group_name_H-M   'P 1'
#
loop_
_entity.id
_entity.type
_entity.pdbx_description
1 polymer ?
#
loop_
_entity_poly.entity_id
_entity_poly.type
_entity_poly.pdbx_seq_one_letter_code
_entity_poly.pdbx_strand_id
1 'polypeptide(L)'
;MINYIGECWFLLFTICLVINIPENRGIKMLRVSVPDPLILGSAADLFCDFDMEGAQLYSVKWYKNGKEFFRYMADEIDPIDTLNVHGIYVNKGKSSANRVHLKFVRWSTEGRYKCEVTAGKPSYDTIVNTSNARIVAAPRHGPTITGQKTRYPAGGWVKLNCTANSSKPATELSWYINSIQAESSWIIHYPPDIGKDGRLTSTLGLSFRIRDHHYRNQPEIKIKCTAMLSPIYLKSNEISFEVKHPLKAPVLESRGQNRKNLEVPSSVYGGLVEIVDDENYHPSHESEFESDSSKESSNILLFPFNNNGLPLRSSVITCCCGLITILFSLLLE
;
A
#
# COMPACT_ATOMS: atom_id res chain seq x y z
N MET A 1 37.05 -69.12 0.69
CA MET A 1 35.59 -68.95 0.88
C MET A 1 35.20 -68.53 2.31
N ILE A 2 36.14 -68.26 3.23
CA ILE A 2 35.84 -67.89 4.63
C ILE A 2 35.93 -66.37 4.86
N ASN A 3 36.64 -65.62 4.01
CA ASN A 3 36.84 -64.17 4.17
C ASN A 3 35.63 -63.31 3.73
N TYR A 4 34.70 -63.83 2.94
CA TYR A 4 33.52 -63.07 2.49
C TYR A 4 32.41 -62.96 3.54
N ILE A 5 32.41 -63.82 4.56
CA ILE A 5 31.39 -63.83 5.62
C ILE A 5 31.64 -62.70 6.63
N GLY A 6 32.91 -62.37 6.91
CA GLY A 6 33.28 -61.28 7.81
C GLY A 6 32.98 -59.89 7.23
N GLU A 7 33.32 -59.66 5.96
CA GLU A 7 33.02 -58.44 5.20
C GLU A 7 31.51 -58.13 5.16
N CYS A 8 30.69 -59.16 4.96
CA CYS A 8 29.23 -59.02 4.93
C CYS A 8 28.65 -58.63 6.30
N TRP A 9 29.24 -59.12 7.39
CA TRP A 9 28.85 -58.74 8.76
C TRP A 9 29.24 -57.31 9.10
N PHE A 10 30.41 -56.84 8.65
CA PHE A 10 30.81 -55.43 8.81
C PHE A 10 29.92 -54.48 8.00
N LEU A 11 29.54 -54.85 6.77
CA LEU A 11 28.59 -54.09 5.95
C LEU A 11 27.19 -54.07 6.57
N LEU A 12 26.68 -55.20 7.07
CA LEU A 12 25.40 -55.24 7.77
C LEU A 12 25.42 -54.42 9.06
N PHE A 13 26.51 -54.45 9.83
CA PHE A 13 26.64 -53.70 11.07
C PHE A 13 26.75 -52.18 10.82
N THR A 14 27.49 -51.77 9.79
CA THR A 14 27.60 -50.37 9.37
C THR A 14 26.30 -49.84 8.78
N ILE A 15 25.60 -50.62 7.96
CA ILE A 15 24.24 -50.29 7.49
C ILE A 15 23.29 -50.16 8.68
N CYS A 16 23.32 -51.06 9.66
CA CYS A 16 22.48 -50.99 10.85
C CYS A 16 22.79 -49.76 11.73
N LEU A 17 24.06 -49.35 11.84
CA LEU A 17 24.47 -48.12 12.52
C LEU A 17 23.99 -46.86 11.79
N VAL A 18 23.95 -46.85 10.45
CA VAL A 18 23.46 -45.72 9.65
C VAL A 18 21.92 -45.62 9.64
N ILE A 19 21.20 -46.76 9.67
CA ILE A 19 19.72 -46.76 9.73
C ILE A 19 19.20 -46.32 11.11
N ASN A 20 20.01 -46.45 12.17
CA ASN A 20 19.67 -46.03 13.53
C ASN A 20 20.14 -44.61 13.88
N ILE A 21 20.54 -43.76 12.91
CA ILE A 21 20.68 -42.34 13.21
C ILE A 21 19.26 -41.82 13.47
N PRO A 22 18.89 -41.47 14.72
CA PRO A 22 17.60 -40.85 14.94
C PRO A 22 17.58 -39.59 14.10
N GLU A 23 16.64 -39.53 13.15
CA GLU A 23 16.30 -38.28 12.49
C GLU A 23 16.16 -37.22 13.58
N ASN A 24 16.89 -36.11 13.46
CA ASN A 24 16.87 -35.06 14.45
C ASN A 24 15.48 -34.42 14.44
N ARG A 25 14.54 -35.01 15.19
CA ARG A 25 13.16 -34.55 15.37
C ARG A 25 13.16 -33.38 16.33
N GLY A 26 13.54 -32.23 15.82
CA GLY A 26 13.51 -30.96 16.54
C GLY A 26 12.28 -30.18 16.13
N ILE A 27 11.66 -29.48 17.07
CA ILE A 27 10.52 -28.60 16.74
C ILE A 27 10.90 -27.62 15.62
N LYS A 28 9.96 -27.33 14.71
CA LYS A 28 10.20 -26.48 13.53
C LYS A 28 9.26 -25.28 13.49
N MET A 29 9.82 -24.12 13.17
CA MET A 29 9.01 -22.93 12.91
C MET A 29 8.58 -22.94 11.45
N LEU A 30 7.28 -23.09 11.20
CA LEU A 30 6.74 -23.11 9.84
C LEU A 30 6.52 -21.70 9.31
N ARG A 31 5.86 -20.84 10.09
CA ARG A 31 5.53 -19.48 9.67
C ARG A 31 5.26 -18.56 10.85
N VAL A 32 5.81 -17.34 10.81
CA VAL A 32 5.35 -16.22 11.62
C VAL A 32 4.76 -15.18 10.69
N SER A 33 3.44 -15.01 10.74
CA SER A 33 2.70 -14.10 9.87
C SER A 33 2.09 -12.97 10.70
N VAL A 34 2.51 -11.75 10.41
CA VAL A 34 1.88 -10.53 10.90
C VAL A 34 1.50 -9.74 9.65
N PRO A 35 0.25 -9.26 9.51
CA PRO A 35 -0.14 -8.49 8.33
C PRO A 35 0.77 -7.28 8.14
N ASP A 36 1.38 -7.15 6.95
CA ASP A 36 2.09 -5.93 6.54
C ASP A 36 1.48 -5.40 5.22
N PRO A 37 0.85 -4.21 5.22
CA PRO A 37 0.66 -3.34 6.38
C PRO A 37 -0.55 -3.74 7.25
N LEU A 38 -0.54 -3.29 8.50
CA LEU A 38 -1.71 -3.25 9.38
C LEU A 38 -2.55 -1.98 9.10
N ILE A 39 -3.87 -2.13 9.10
CA ILE A 39 -4.79 -1.02 8.83
C ILE A 39 -5.19 -0.36 10.15
N LEU A 40 -4.96 0.94 10.27
CA LEU A 40 -5.31 1.70 11.47
C LEU A 40 -6.79 1.54 11.84
N GLY A 41 -7.05 1.14 13.08
CA GLY A 41 -8.39 0.95 13.64
C GLY A 41 -9.04 -0.40 13.30
N SER A 42 -8.47 -1.22 12.41
CA SER A 42 -8.98 -2.56 12.14
C SER A 42 -8.54 -3.56 13.21
N ALA A 43 -9.28 -4.67 13.34
CA ALA A 43 -8.76 -5.87 14.01
C ALA A 43 -7.68 -6.54 13.13
N ALA A 44 -6.84 -7.38 13.73
CA ALA A 44 -5.81 -8.13 13.03
C ALA A 44 -5.48 -9.44 13.75
N ASP A 45 -5.10 -10.47 13.00
CA ASP A 45 -4.64 -11.75 13.54
C ASP A 45 -3.14 -11.91 13.28
N LEU A 46 -2.41 -12.33 14.31
CA LEU A 46 -1.00 -12.72 14.24
C LEU A 46 -0.94 -14.24 14.28
N PHE A 47 -0.22 -14.87 13.35
CA PHE A 47 -0.09 -16.32 13.27
C PHE A 47 1.33 -16.77 13.56
N CYS A 48 1.44 -17.83 14.36
CA CYS A 48 2.67 -18.54 14.64
C CYS A 48 2.41 -20.03 14.42
N ASP A 49 2.73 -20.49 13.22
CA ASP A 49 2.58 -21.87 12.81
C ASP A 49 3.90 -22.60 13.07
N PHE A 50 3.82 -23.74 13.75
CA PHE A 50 4.96 -24.55 14.16
C PHE A 50 4.60 -26.03 14.08
N ASP A 51 5.61 -26.87 13.87
CA ASP A 51 5.51 -28.32 13.95
C ASP A 51 6.29 -28.80 15.18
N MET A 52 5.63 -29.61 16.01
CA MET A 52 6.24 -30.14 17.22
C MET A 52 7.05 -31.41 16.97
N GLU A 53 6.97 -32.03 15.79
CA GLU A 53 7.70 -33.25 15.42
C GLU A 53 7.64 -34.39 16.46
N GLY A 54 6.50 -34.49 17.16
CA GLY A 54 6.25 -35.48 18.20
C GLY A 54 6.61 -35.04 19.64
N ALA A 55 7.17 -33.84 19.82
CA ALA A 55 7.36 -33.25 21.14
C ALA A 55 6.03 -32.69 21.72
N GLN A 56 5.96 -32.57 23.05
CA GLN A 56 4.84 -31.89 23.71
C GLN A 56 5.07 -30.37 23.68
N LEU A 57 4.03 -29.58 23.42
CA LEU A 57 4.11 -28.12 23.53
C LEU A 57 4.19 -27.71 25.00
N TYR A 58 5.13 -26.84 25.35
CA TYR A 58 5.18 -26.22 26.68
C TYR A 58 4.59 -24.80 26.66
N SER A 59 5.09 -23.93 25.78
CA SER A 59 4.58 -22.56 25.71
C SER A 59 4.71 -21.92 24.32
N VAL A 60 3.85 -20.94 24.04
CA VAL A 60 3.99 -20.00 22.92
C VAL A 60 3.94 -18.58 23.45
N LYS A 61 4.94 -17.77 23.13
CA LYS A 61 5.03 -16.36 23.59
C LYS A 61 5.15 -15.42 22.41
N TRP A 62 4.50 -14.27 22.53
CA TRP A 62 4.63 -13.18 21.58
C TRP A 62 5.21 -11.93 22.22
N TYR A 63 6.14 -11.32 21.50
CA TYR A 63 6.82 -10.10 21.91
C TYR A 63 6.65 -9.02 20.84
N LYS A 64 6.51 -7.77 21.28
CA LYS A 64 6.57 -6.58 20.44
C LYS A 64 7.74 -5.72 20.93
N ASN A 65 8.68 -5.42 20.04
CA ASN A 65 9.87 -4.63 20.34
C ASN A 65 10.60 -5.13 21.60
N GLY A 66 10.68 -6.45 21.76
CA GLY A 66 11.33 -7.11 22.90
C GLY A 66 10.48 -7.24 24.17
N LYS A 67 9.26 -6.69 24.23
CA LYS A 67 8.36 -6.82 25.39
C LYS A 67 7.30 -7.88 25.15
N GLU A 68 7.20 -8.85 26.05
CA GLU A 68 6.15 -9.88 26.02
C GLU A 68 4.79 -9.20 26.18
N PHE A 69 3.82 -9.58 25.34
CA PHE A 69 2.44 -9.08 25.43
C PHE A 69 1.40 -10.21 25.48
N PHE A 70 1.80 -11.43 25.14
CA PHE A 70 0.93 -12.59 25.13
C PHE A 70 1.75 -13.85 25.40
N ARG A 71 1.18 -14.77 26.18
CA ARG A 71 1.72 -16.10 26.42
C ARG A 71 0.60 -17.13 26.49
N TYR A 72 0.86 -18.29 25.89
CA TYR A 72 0.09 -19.50 26.00
C TYR A 72 0.90 -20.57 26.75
N MET A 73 0.36 -21.17 27.80
CA MET A 73 0.98 -22.25 28.59
C MET A 73 0.11 -23.52 28.48
N ALA A 74 0.64 -24.60 27.92
CA ALA A 74 -0.17 -25.76 27.53
C ALA A 74 -0.76 -26.54 28.72
N ASP A 75 -0.04 -26.55 29.86
CA ASP A 75 -0.41 -27.34 31.03
C ASP A 75 -1.21 -26.54 32.08
N GLU A 76 -1.56 -25.28 31.81
CA GLU A 76 -2.32 -24.41 32.72
C GLU A 76 -3.83 -24.49 32.49
N ILE A 77 -4.61 -24.35 33.56
CA ILE A 77 -6.09 -24.38 33.51
C ILE A 77 -6.64 -23.18 32.73
N ASP A 78 -6.05 -21.99 32.94
CA ASP A 78 -6.27 -20.81 32.10
C ASP A 78 -5.00 -20.60 31.27
N PRO A 79 -4.91 -21.16 30.06
CA PRO A 79 -3.65 -21.26 29.34
C PRO A 79 -3.21 -19.93 28.73
N ILE A 80 -4.01 -18.85 28.77
CA ILE A 80 -3.71 -17.60 28.07
C ILE A 80 -3.52 -16.44 29.03
N ASP A 81 -2.33 -15.85 29.00
CA ASP A 81 -1.99 -14.61 29.65
C ASP A 81 -1.68 -13.48 28.68
N THR A 82 -2.03 -12.26 29.09
CA THR A 82 -1.77 -11.03 28.33
C THR A 82 -1.11 -10.00 29.22
N LEU A 83 -0.02 -9.41 28.72
CA LEU A 83 0.71 -8.36 29.40
C LEU A 83 0.47 -7.02 28.71
N ASN A 84 0.47 -5.94 29.48
CA ASN A 84 0.22 -4.61 28.96
C ASN A 84 1.45 -4.10 28.18
N VAL A 85 1.31 -3.98 26.87
CA VAL A 85 2.29 -3.33 25.99
C VAL A 85 1.59 -2.24 25.21
N HIS A 86 2.18 -1.04 25.20
CA HIS A 86 1.59 0.12 24.53
C HIS A 86 1.30 -0.17 23.05
N GLY A 87 0.05 0.06 22.63
CA GLY A 87 -0.42 -0.19 21.27
C GLY A 87 -0.86 -1.63 20.99
N ILE A 88 -0.85 -2.52 21.98
CA ILE A 88 -1.31 -3.91 21.84
C ILE A 88 -2.56 -4.13 22.69
N TYR A 89 -3.63 -4.60 22.05
CA TYR A 89 -4.92 -4.84 22.68
C TYR A 89 -5.42 -6.24 22.28
N VAL A 90 -5.00 -7.26 23.02
CA VAL A 90 -5.33 -8.66 22.71
C VAL A 90 -6.77 -8.99 23.12
N ASN A 91 -7.45 -9.80 22.32
CA ASN A 91 -8.68 -10.48 22.68
C ASN A 91 -8.38 -11.94 23.07
N LYS A 92 -8.30 -12.21 24.38
CA LYS A 92 -8.03 -13.56 24.90
C LYS A 92 -9.00 -14.60 24.34
N GLY A 93 -10.31 -14.32 24.35
CA GLY A 93 -11.35 -15.26 23.91
C GLY A 93 -11.37 -15.57 22.41
N LYS A 94 -10.58 -14.86 21.58
CA LYS A 94 -10.40 -15.16 20.15
C LYS A 94 -8.99 -15.66 19.81
N SER A 95 -8.12 -15.76 20.82
CA SER A 95 -6.73 -16.17 20.68
C SER A 95 -6.54 -17.63 21.08
N SER A 96 -5.47 -18.24 20.57
CA SER A 96 -5.06 -19.62 20.77
C SER A 96 -3.53 -19.70 20.79
N ALA A 97 -2.97 -20.90 20.97
CA ALA A 97 -1.52 -21.12 20.92
C ALA A 97 -0.86 -20.58 19.63
N ASN A 98 -1.49 -20.80 18.47
CA ASN A 98 -0.96 -20.43 17.16
C ASN A 98 -1.50 -19.10 16.60
N ARG A 99 -2.51 -18.48 17.23
CA ARG A 99 -3.14 -17.24 16.74
C ARG A 99 -3.39 -16.24 17.85
N VAL A 100 -2.92 -15.00 17.69
CA VAL A 100 -3.24 -13.89 18.59
C VAL A 100 -4.13 -12.87 17.88
N HIS A 101 -5.32 -12.61 18.44
CA HIS A 101 -6.28 -11.65 17.90
C HIS A 101 -6.11 -10.28 18.56
N LEU A 102 -5.77 -9.26 17.76
CA LEU A 102 -5.74 -7.86 18.18
C LEU A 102 -7.11 -7.21 17.94
N LYS A 103 -7.68 -6.58 18.97
CA LYS A 103 -8.98 -5.91 18.94
C LYS A 103 -9.01 -4.74 17.95
N PHE A 104 -7.97 -3.90 17.98
CA PHE A 104 -7.81 -2.77 17.08
C PHE A 104 -6.34 -2.37 16.96
N VAL A 105 -5.96 -1.90 15.77
CA VAL A 105 -4.62 -1.39 15.46
C VAL A 105 -4.54 0.11 15.76
N ARG A 106 -3.42 0.55 16.34
CA ARG A 106 -3.03 1.94 16.58
C ARG A 106 -1.70 2.24 15.88
N TRP A 107 -1.32 3.51 15.79
CA TRP A 107 0.03 3.89 15.34
C TRP A 107 1.13 3.24 16.18
N SER A 108 0.91 3.14 17.49
CA SER A 108 1.83 2.46 18.40
C SER A 108 1.84 0.94 18.28
N THR A 109 0.99 0.33 17.45
CA THR A 109 1.05 -1.08 17.09
C THR A 109 2.22 -1.36 16.14
N GLU A 110 2.79 -0.35 15.48
CA GLU A 110 3.98 -0.51 14.63
C GLU A 110 5.17 -1.13 15.38
N GLY A 111 5.91 -2.02 14.72
CA GLY A 111 7.16 -2.54 15.24
C GLY A 111 7.52 -3.95 14.80
N ARG A 112 8.50 -4.51 15.50
CA ARG A 112 8.99 -5.88 15.30
C ARG A 112 8.32 -6.82 16.27
N TYR A 113 7.70 -7.85 15.72
CA TYR A 113 7.05 -8.94 16.43
C TYR A 113 7.95 -10.16 16.44
N LYS A 114 7.97 -10.89 17.55
CA LYS A 114 8.67 -12.17 17.70
C LYS A 114 7.69 -13.20 18.25
N CYS A 115 7.58 -14.35 17.59
CA CYS A 115 6.99 -15.54 18.19
C CYS A 115 8.11 -16.45 18.71
N GLU A 116 7.89 -17.06 19.87
CA GLU A 116 8.78 -17.99 20.54
C GLU A 116 7.97 -19.20 20.98
N VAL A 117 8.35 -20.39 20.51
CA VAL A 117 7.67 -21.65 20.82
C VAL A 117 8.67 -22.54 21.53
N THR A 118 8.27 -23.08 22.67
CA THR A 118 9.11 -23.95 23.51
C THR A 118 8.44 -25.31 23.67
N ALA A 119 9.21 -26.37 23.44
CA ALA A 119 8.82 -27.74 23.72
C ALA A 119 8.88 -28.06 25.22
N GLY A 120 8.14 -29.06 25.64
CA GLY A 120 8.18 -29.63 26.98
C GLY A 120 9.34 -30.59 27.18
N LYS A 121 9.25 -31.37 28.25
CA LYS A 121 10.22 -32.42 28.56
C LYS A 121 10.31 -33.43 27.40
N PRO A 122 11.50 -34.00 27.13
CA PRO A 122 12.78 -33.78 27.82
C PRO A 122 13.67 -32.70 27.21
N SER A 123 13.42 -32.25 25.97
CA SER A 123 14.39 -31.44 25.22
C SER A 123 14.35 -29.96 25.54
N TYR A 124 13.17 -29.42 25.91
CA TYR A 124 12.98 -27.98 26.15
C TYR A 124 13.44 -27.08 24.99
N ASP A 125 13.45 -27.62 23.77
CA ASP A 125 13.87 -26.90 22.58
C ASP A 125 13.03 -25.63 22.41
N THR A 126 13.66 -24.56 21.95
CA THR A 126 12.99 -23.28 21.71
C THR A 126 13.32 -22.77 20.32
N ILE A 127 12.28 -22.46 19.55
CA ILE A 127 12.38 -21.88 18.21
C ILE A 127 11.76 -20.49 18.22
N VAL A 128 12.38 -19.59 17.46
CA VAL A 128 11.94 -18.19 17.36
C VAL A 128 11.95 -17.74 15.92
N ASN A 129 11.01 -16.89 15.56
CA ASN A 129 11.08 -16.14 14.31
C ASN A 129 10.39 -14.77 14.50
N THR A 130 10.73 -13.83 13.64
CA THR A 130 10.30 -12.44 13.74
C THR A 130 9.62 -11.97 12.47
N SER A 131 8.69 -11.04 12.62
CA SER A 131 8.07 -10.31 11.51
C SER A 131 7.90 -8.84 11.88
N ASN A 132 7.95 -7.95 10.90
CA ASN A 132 7.74 -6.53 11.09
C ASN A 132 6.36 -6.14 10.58
N ALA A 133 5.74 -5.16 11.23
CA ALA A 133 4.46 -4.62 10.78
C ALA A 133 4.54 -3.10 10.73
N ARG A 134 4.20 -2.53 9.56
CA ARG A 134 3.98 -1.08 9.40
C ARG A 134 2.49 -0.77 9.47
N ILE A 135 2.16 0.45 9.87
CA ILE A 135 0.76 0.89 9.94
C ILE A 135 0.42 1.81 8.78
N VAL A 136 -0.72 1.56 8.16
CA VAL A 136 -1.30 2.46 7.15
C VAL A 136 -2.68 2.93 7.58
N ALA A 137 -3.00 4.17 7.24
CA ALA A 137 -4.35 4.72 7.34
C ALA A 137 -4.94 4.78 5.93
N ALA A 138 -5.92 3.92 5.65
CA ALA A 138 -6.66 3.97 4.40
C ALA A 138 -7.71 5.08 4.43
N PRO A 139 -7.97 5.76 3.29
CA PRO A 139 -9.13 6.64 3.14
C PRO A 139 -10.43 5.91 3.44
N ARG A 140 -11.39 6.63 4.05
CA ARG A 140 -12.73 6.08 4.32
C ARG A 140 -13.55 5.93 3.02
N HIS A 141 -13.41 6.90 2.11
CA HIS A 141 -14.16 6.98 0.86
C HIS A 141 -13.22 6.90 -0.34
N GLY A 142 -13.78 6.54 -1.50
CA GLY A 142 -13.04 6.55 -2.76
C GLY A 142 -12.62 7.97 -3.18
N PRO A 143 -11.79 8.08 -4.23
CA PRO A 143 -11.40 9.39 -4.75
C PRO A 143 -12.61 10.20 -5.24
N THR A 144 -12.53 11.52 -5.16
CA THR A 144 -13.57 12.43 -5.66
C THR A 144 -13.06 13.17 -6.88
N ILE A 145 -13.84 13.17 -7.96
CA ILE A 145 -13.55 13.93 -9.18
C ILE A 145 -14.29 15.27 -9.11
N THR A 146 -13.57 16.35 -9.40
CA THR A 146 -14.06 17.74 -9.41
C THR A 146 -13.62 18.47 -10.67
N GLY A 147 -14.30 19.57 -11.02
CA GLY A 147 -14.03 20.38 -12.22
C GLY A 147 -14.80 19.96 -13.47
N GLN A 148 -15.70 18.97 -13.36
CA GLN A 148 -16.49 18.46 -14.46
C GLN A 148 -17.57 19.45 -14.92
N LYS A 149 -17.77 19.52 -16.24
CA LYS A 149 -18.91 20.17 -16.88
C LYS A 149 -19.82 19.10 -17.48
N THR A 150 -21.12 19.38 -17.54
CA THR A 150 -22.10 18.45 -18.15
C THR A 150 -21.83 18.22 -19.64
N ARG A 151 -21.31 19.24 -20.34
CA ARG A 151 -21.06 19.23 -21.78
C ARG A 151 -19.79 19.98 -22.12
N TYR A 152 -19.02 19.46 -23.06
CA TYR A 152 -17.82 20.12 -23.60
C TYR A 152 -17.92 20.28 -25.11
N PRO A 153 -17.49 21.41 -25.71
CA PRO A 153 -17.45 21.54 -27.16
C PRO A 153 -16.40 20.58 -27.75
N ALA A 154 -16.67 20.06 -28.96
CA ALA A 154 -15.68 19.32 -29.73
C ALA A 154 -14.39 20.15 -29.89
N GLY A 155 -13.23 19.54 -29.65
CA GLY A 155 -11.94 20.24 -29.65
C GLY A 155 -11.64 21.07 -28.39
N GLY A 156 -12.56 21.11 -27.42
CA GLY A 156 -12.40 21.83 -26.16
C GLY A 156 -11.42 21.17 -25.19
N TRP A 157 -11.02 21.93 -24.17
CA TRP A 157 -10.15 21.46 -23.08
C TRP A 157 -10.97 20.98 -21.88
N VAL A 158 -10.56 19.84 -21.33
CA VAL A 158 -11.11 19.25 -20.11
C VAL A 158 -10.04 19.38 -19.03
N LYS A 159 -10.39 20.01 -17.90
CA LYS A 159 -9.54 20.16 -16.72
C LYS A 159 -10.27 19.59 -15.51
N LEU A 160 -9.72 18.55 -14.89
CA LEU A 160 -10.32 17.85 -13.76
C LEU A 160 -9.29 17.67 -12.65
N ASN A 161 -9.76 17.64 -11.41
CA ASN A 161 -8.95 17.26 -10.25
C ASN A 161 -9.56 16.02 -9.61
N CYS A 162 -8.72 15.04 -9.34
CA CYS A 162 -9.07 13.88 -8.55
C CYS A 162 -8.40 13.98 -7.20
N THR A 163 -9.18 13.89 -6.13
CA THR A 163 -8.68 14.05 -4.76
C THR A 163 -9.02 12.83 -3.92
N ALA A 164 -8.02 12.24 -3.27
CA ALA A 164 -8.16 11.20 -2.27
C ALA A 164 -7.72 11.73 -0.90
N ASN A 165 -8.68 11.83 0.01
CA ASN A 165 -8.49 12.49 1.30
C ASN A 165 -7.97 11.52 2.39
N SER A 166 -7.11 12.04 3.28
CA SER A 166 -6.84 11.47 4.60
C SER A 166 -6.28 10.03 4.60
N SER A 167 -5.12 9.86 3.98
CA SER A 167 -4.35 8.60 3.93
C SER A 167 -2.98 8.70 4.61
N LYS A 168 -2.39 7.59 5.02
CA LYS A 168 -0.96 7.55 5.37
C LYS A 168 -0.40 6.16 5.03
N PRO A 169 0.61 6.03 4.15
CA PRO A 169 1.22 7.09 3.32
C PRO A 169 0.22 7.72 2.34
N ALA A 170 0.67 8.69 1.55
CA ALA A 170 -0.15 9.32 0.51
C ALA A 170 -0.60 8.28 -0.51
N THR A 171 -1.88 8.32 -0.91
CA THR A 171 -2.40 7.44 -1.97
C THR A 171 -1.81 7.81 -3.32
N GLU A 172 -1.51 6.81 -4.13
CA GLU A 172 -1.17 6.97 -5.54
C GLU A 172 -2.45 7.11 -6.35
N LEU A 173 -2.50 8.11 -7.22
CA LEU A 173 -3.65 8.41 -8.06
C LEU A 173 -3.31 8.13 -9.53
N SER A 174 -4.31 7.65 -10.28
CA SER A 174 -4.18 7.38 -11.72
C SER A 174 -5.46 7.77 -12.46
N TRP A 175 -5.29 8.42 -13.61
CA TRP A 175 -6.39 8.78 -14.50
C TRP A 175 -6.49 7.83 -15.69
N TYR A 176 -7.72 7.56 -16.12
CA TYR A 176 -8.04 6.77 -17.30
C TYR A 176 -9.11 7.50 -18.12
N ILE A 177 -8.91 7.55 -19.43
CA ILE A 177 -9.85 8.09 -20.43
C ILE A 177 -10.31 6.90 -21.28
N ASN A 178 -11.60 6.60 -21.24
CA ASN A 178 -12.20 5.45 -21.93
C ASN A 178 -11.45 4.14 -21.64
N SER A 179 -11.14 3.91 -20.35
CA SER A 179 -10.39 2.75 -19.85
C SER A 179 -8.90 2.69 -20.23
N ILE A 180 -8.39 3.66 -20.99
CA ILE A 180 -6.96 3.76 -21.33
C ILE A 180 -6.30 4.73 -20.35
N GLN A 181 -5.16 4.36 -19.78
CA GLN A 181 -4.43 5.23 -18.85
C GLN A 181 -4.03 6.53 -19.54
N ALA A 182 -4.27 7.66 -18.87
CA ALA A 182 -3.97 8.98 -19.42
C ALA A 182 -2.45 9.16 -19.60
N GLU A 183 -2.07 9.82 -20.69
CA GLU A 183 -0.66 10.13 -20.99
C GLU A 183 -0.06 11.05 -19.93
N SER A 184 1.22 10.85 -19.58
CA SER A 184 1.92 11.67 -18.59
C SER A 184 1.91 13.16 -18.91
N SER A 185 1.89 13.55 -20.18
CA SER A 185 1.79 14.97 -20.61
C SER A 185 0.46 15.64 -20.27
N TRP A 186 -0.58 14.86 -19.94
CA TRP A 186 -1.89 15.38 -19.54
C TRP A 186 -2.06 15.42 -18.02
N ILE A 187 -1.09 14.87 -17.28
CA ILE A 187 -1.14 14.78 -15.84
C ILE A 187 -0.54 16.03 -15.20
N ILE A 188 -1.21 16.54 -14.18
CA ILE A 188 -0.73 17.65 -13.36
C ILE A 188 -0.51 17.10 -11.95
N HIS A 189 0.75 17.07 -11.52
CA HIS A 189 1.13 16.61 -10.18
C HIS A 189 1.01 17.75 -9.17
N TYR A 190 0.25 17.51 -8.10
CA TYR A 190 0.21 18.39 -6.94
C TYR A 190 0.94 17.73 -5.77
N PRO A 191 1.65 18.49 -4.93
CA PRO A 191 2.20 17.96 -3.69
C PRO A 191 1.06 17.49 -2.77
N PRO A 192 1.25 16.42 -1.97
CA PRO A 192 0.24 16.00 -1.00
C PRO A 192 0.05 17.07 0.08
N ASP A 193 -1.21 17.37 0.39
CA ASP A 193 -1.55 18.27 1.50
C ASP A 193 -1.48 17.52 2.82
N ILE A 194 -0.81 18.11 3.81
CA ILE A 194 -0.66 17.53 5.14
C ILE A 194 -1.80 18.02 6.04
N GLY A 195 -2.69 17.11 6.43
CA GLY A 195 -3.75 17.37 7.39
C GLY A 195 -3.21 17.56 8.81
N LYS A 196 -4.04 18.16 9.69
CA LYS A 196 -3.70 18.43 11.10
C LYS A 196 -3.35 17.16 11.90
N ASP A 197 -3.86 16.00 11.48
CA ASP A 197 -3.60 14.70 12.08
C ASP A 197 -2.38 13.97 11.48
N GLY A 198 -1.61 14.64 10.62
CA GLY A 198 -0.45 14.10 9.93
C GLY A 198 -0.80 13.09 8.83
N ARG A 199 -2.08 13.00 8.43
CA ARG A 199 -2.50 12.26 7.24
C ARG A 199 -2.39 13.14 6.01
N LEU A 200 -2.26 12.50 4.86
CA LEU A 200 -1.98 13.11 3.57
C LEU A 200 -3.21 13.02 2.68
N THR A 201 -3.50 14.13 2.01
CA THR A 201 -4.48 14.20 0.92
C THR A 201 -3.72 14.30 -0.39
N SER A 202 -3.96 13.34 -1.29
CA SER A 202 -3.36 13.35 -2.62
C SER A 202 -4.34 13.96 -3.61
N THR A 203 -3.86 14.84 -4.48
CA THR A 203 -4.63 15.35 -5.62
C THR A 203 -3.84 15.17 -6.92
N LEU A 204 -4.52 14.72 -7.96
CA LEU A 204 -3.97 14.57 -9.30
C LEU A 204 -4.85 15.29 -10.31
N GLY A 205 -4.26 16.23 -11.04
CA GLY A 205 -4.95 16.95 -12.11
C GLY A 205 -4.86 16.20 -13.43
N LEU A 206 -5.90 16.37 -14.26
CA LEU A 206 -5.97 15.91 -15.63
C LEU A 206 -6.31 17.10 -16.52
N SER A 207 -5.51 17.35 -17.55
CA SER A 207 -5.74 18.40 -18.55
C SER A 207 -5.47 17.89 -19.95
N PHE A 208 -6.52 17.63 -20.72
CA PHE A 208 -6.40 17.14 -22.10
C PHE A 208 -7.39 17.84 -23.05
N ARG A 209 -7.07 17.79 -24.34
CA ARG A 209 -7.92 18.31 -25.42
C ARG A 209 -8.76 17.19 -26.01
N ILE A 210 -10.06 17.43 -26.14
CA ILE A 210 -10.99 16.48 -26.78
C ILE A 210 -10.65 16.37 -28.28
N ARG A 211 -10.56 15.14 -28.78
CA ARG A 211 -10.20 14.78 -30.16
C ARG A 211 -11.15 13.70 -30.63
N ASP A 212 -11.33 13.58 -31.95
CA ASP A 212 -12.33 12.69 -32.55
C ASP A 212 -12.22 11.23 -32.10
N HIS A 213 -11.00 10.71 -31.90
CA HIS A 213 -10.80 9.33 -31.45
C HIS A 213 -11.37 9.05 -30.05
N HIS A 214 -11.54 10.07 -29.20
CA HIS A 214 -12.10 9.90 -27.85
C HIS A 214 -13.61 9.60 -27.86
N TYR A 215 -14.34 9.96 -28.91
CA TYR A 215 -15.81 9.81 -28.98
C TYR A 215 -16.29 9.19 -30.31
N ARG A 216 -15.38 8.66 -31.13
CA ARG A 216 -15.73 8.01 -32.40
C ARG A 216 -16.63 6.79 -32.22
N ASN A 217 -16.36 5.99 -31.20
CA ASN A 217 -17.01 4.70 -30.96
C ASN A 217 -18.11 4.76 -29.89
N GLN A 218 -18.24 5.89 -29.19
CA GLN A 218 -19.19 6.06 -28.09
C GLN A 218 -19.56 7.54 -27.93
N PRO A 219 -20.83 7.85 -27.62
CA PRO A 219 -21.33 9.23 -27.58
C PRO A 219 -20.79 10.04 -26.39
N GLU A 220 -20.37 9.36 -25.33
CA GLU A 220 -19.84 9.95 -24.10
C GLU A 220 -18.37 9.57 -23.90
N ILE A 221 -17.59 10.52 -23.35
CA ILE A 221 -16.23 10.25 -22.89
C ILE A 221 -16.31 9.86 -21.41
N LYS A 222 -15.71 8.72 -21.05
CA LYS A 222 -15.64 8.24 -19.68
C LYS A 222 -14.30 8.58 -19.08
N ILE A 223 -14.31 9.18 -17.89
CA ILE A 223 -13.12 9.50 -17.13
C ILE A 223 -13.18 8.76 -15.81
N LYS A 224 -12.16 7.95 -15.54
CA LYS A 224 -12.01 7.23 -14.27
C LYS A 224 -10.76 7.69 -13.54
N CYS A 225 -10.92 8.01 -12.27
CA CYS A 225 -9.80 8.17 -11.35
C CYS A 225 -9.74 6.99 -10.40
N THR A 226 -8.54 6.44 -10.21
CA THR A 226 -8.28 5.33 -9.30
C THR A 226 -7.30 5.80 -8.22
N ALA A 227 -7.62 5.51 -6.96
CA ALA A 227 -6.74 5.72 -5.82
C ALA A 227 -6.28 4.37 -5.27
N MET A 228 -4.97 4.23 -5.14
CA MET A 228 -4.30 3.04 -4.63
C MET A 228 -3.48 3.39 -3.38
N LEU A 229 -3.56 2.56 -2.34
CA LEU A 229 -2.73 2.70 -1.15
C LEU A 229 -2.32 1.31 -0.68
N SER A 230 -1.07 0.92 -0.99
CA SER A 230 -0.61 -0.46 -0.76
C SER A 230 -1.49 -1.48 -1.53
N PRO A 231 -1.09 -2.76 -1.68
CA PRO A 231 -1.98 -3.80 -2.25
C PRO A 231 -3.34 -3.96 -1.52
N ILE A 232 -3.55 -3.31 -0.38
CA ILE A 232 -4.73 -3.49 0.47
C ILE A 232 -5.89 -2.53 0.18
N TYR A 233 -5.67 -1.44 -0.57
CA TYR A 233 -6.70 -0.44 -0.86
C TYR A 233 -6.65 -0.02 -2.32
N LEU A 234 -7.75 -0.27 -3.03
CA LEU A 234 -7.97 0.17 -4.40
C LEU A 234 -9.43 0.61 -4.53
N LYS A 235 -9.66 1.90 -4.78
CA LYS A 235 -11.00 2.43 -5.07
C LYS A 235 -10.94 3.39 -6.23
N SER A 236 -12.03 3.47 -6.99
CA SER A 236 -12.13 4.39 -8.11
C SER A 236 -13.43 5.16 -8.10
N ASN A 237 -13.44 6.26 -8.84
CA ASN A 237 -14.61 7.04 -9.17
C ASN A 237 -14.60 7.30 -10.68
N GLU A 238 -15.76 7.22 -11.32
CA GLU A 238 -15.91 7.35 -12.76
C GLU A 238 -17.03 8.33 -13.08
N ILE A 239 -16.77 9.23 -14.02
CA ILE A 239 -17.74 10.20 -14.55
C ILE A 239 -17.79 10.09 -16.07
N SER A 240 -18.89 10.51 -16.68
CA SER A 240 -19.01 10.66 -18.12
C SER A 240 -19.54 12.06 -18.49
N PHE A 241 -19.22 12.51 -19.70
CA PHE A 241 -19.76 13.74 -20.26
C PHE A 241 -19.94 13.65 -21.77
N GLU A 242 -20.89 14.45 -22.27
CA GLU A 242 -21.21 14.54 -23.70
C GLU A 242 -20.34 15.57 -24.42
N VAL A 243 -20.04 15.29 -25.69
CA VAL A 243 -19.38 16.24 -26.60
C VAL A 243 -20.43 16.99 -27.42
N LYS A 244 -20.49 18.31 -27.23
CA LYS A 244 -21.34 19.21 -28.03
C LYS A 244 -20.67 19.46 -29.37
N HIS A 245 -21.32 18.99 -30.43
CA HIS A 245 -20.94 19.27 -31.80
C HIS A 245 -21.58 20.59 -32.25
N PRO A 246 -20.88 21.44 -33.01
CA PRO A 246 -21.53 22.55 -33.69
C PRO A 246 -22.61 22.00 -34.62
N LEU A 247 -23.84 22.47 -34.48
CA LEU A 247 -24.88 22.23 -35.47
C LEU A 247 -24.38 22.84 -36.79
N LYS A 248 -24.22 22.02 -37.84
CA LYS A 248 -24.01 22.55 -39.18
C LYS A 248 -25.21 23.44 -39.48
N ALA A 249 -24.99 24.75 -39.61
CA ALA A 249 -26.04 25.64 -40.07
C ALA A 249 -26.54 25.09 -41.43
N PRO A 250 -27.87 25.01 -41.67
CA PRO A 250 -28.36 24.68 -42.98
C PRO A 250 -27.79 25.70 -43.96
N VAL A 251 -27.17 25.21 -45.04
CA VAL A 251 -26.69 26.05 -46.12
C VAL A 251 -27.91 26.79 -46.67
N LEU A 252 -28.01 28.09 -46.38
CA LEU A 252 -28.96 28.98 -47.04
C LEU A 252 -28.48 29.12 -48.47
N GLU A 253 -29.03 28.29 -49.34
CA GLU A 253 -28.81 28.33 -50.78
C GLU A 253 -29.37 29.69 -51.27
N SER A 254 -28.48 30.65 -51.56
CA SER A 254 -28.89 31.92 -52.13
C SER A 254 -29.40 31.66 -53.55
N ARG A 255 -30.72 31.45 -53.69
CA ARG A 255 -31.38 31.54 -54.99
C ARG A 255 -31.18 32.97 -55.50
N GLY A 256 -30.22 33.15 -56.41
CA GLY A 256 -29.99 34.41 -57.07
C GLY A 256 -31.24 34.84 -57.83
N GLN A 257 -32.00 35.76 -57.25
CA GLN A 257 -33.05 36.46 -57.98
C GLN A 257 -32.41 37.56 -58.81
N ASN A 258 -32.53 37.40 -60.13
CA ASN A 258 -32.29 38.40 -61.15
C ASN A 258 -32.92 39.73 -60.74
N ARG A 259 -32.08 40.73 -60.42
CA ARG A 259 -32.50 42.12 -60.31
C ARG A 259 -32.92 42.61 -61.70
N LYS A 260 -34.24 42.68 -61.92
CA LYS A 260 -34.82 43.65 -62.86
C LYS A 260 -35.55 44.71 -62.03
N ASN A 261 -35.08 45.94 -62.21
CA ASN A 261 -35.64 47.24 -61.86
C ASN A 261 -36.97 47.23 -61.09
N LEU A 262 -36.92 47.72 -59.85
CA LEU A 262 -38.06 48.39 -59.23
C LEU A 262 -37.54 49.66 -58.55
N GLU A 263 -37.95 50.80 -59.11
CA GLU A 263 -37.75 52.13 -58.56
C GLU A 263 -38.48 52.27 -57.22
N VAL A 264 -37.83 52.92 -56.25
CA VAL A 264 -38.50 53.49 -55.07
C VAL A 264 -37.91 54.89 -54.84
N PRO A 265 -38.75 55.93 -54.67
CA PRO A 265 -38.32 57.31 -54.67
C PRO A 265 -37.76 57.77 -53.31
N SER A 266 -37.03 58.88 -53.39
CA SER A 266 -36.35 59.63 -52.33
C SER A 266 -37.27 60.49 -51.44
N SER A 267 -37.06 60.45 -50.11
CA SER A 267 -37.14 61.58 -49.14
C SER A 267 -36.57 61.12 -47.78
N VAL A 268 -35.50 61.70 -47.22
CA VAL A 268 -35.33 62.95 -46.42
C VAL A 268 -35.97 62.92 -45.02
N TYR A 269 -35.07 62.90 -44.01
CA TYR A 269 -35.05 63.41 -42.61
C TYR A 269 -34.24 62.39 -41.79
N GLY A 270 -33.10 62.67 -41.15
CA GLY A 270 -32.64 63.90 -40.52
C GLY A 270 -32.87 63.80 -39.00
N GLY A 271 -31.90 63.27 -38.25
CA GLY A 271 -31.96 63.16 -36.78
C GLY A 271 -30.65 62.63 -36.19
N LEU A 272 -30.11 63.36 -35.22
CA LEU A 272 -28.74 63.39 -34.70
C LEU A 272 -28.76 63.11 -33.17
N VAL A 273 -27.65 62.57 -32.63
CA VAL A 273 -27.21 62.56 -31.18
C VAL A 273 -28.06 61.68 -30.23
N GLU A 274 -27.58 60.97 -29.19
CA GLU A 274 -26.46 61.20 -28.25
C GLU A 274 -25.70 59.94 -27.79
N ILE A 275 -24.43 60.19 -27.49
CA ILE A 275 -23.49 59.41 -26.68
C ILE A 275 -23.76 59.78 -25.22
N VAL A 276 -23.81 58.79 -24.31
CA VAL A 276 -23.72 59.02 -22.86
C VAL A 276 -22.64 58.11 -22.32
N ASP A 277 -21.55 58.73 -21.87
CA ASP A 277 -20.57 58.18 -20.94
C ASP A 277 -21.15 58.19 -19.53
N ASP A 278 -20.80 57.21 -18.71
CA ASP A 278 -20.81 57.37 -17.25
C ASP A 278 -19.63 56.60 -16.64
N GLU A 279 -18.57 57.36 -16.32
CA GLU A 279 -17.71 57.06 -15.18
C GLU A 279 -18.51 57.27 -13.90
N ASN A 280 -18.39 56.37 -12.92
CA ASN A 280 -17.97 56.74 -11.55
C ASN A 280 -17.98 55.57 -10.54
N TYR A 281 -16.91 55.58 -9.74
CA TYR A 281 -16.88 55.30 -8.29
C TYR A 281 -16.44 53.90 -7.76
N HIS A 282 -15.18 53.88 -7.29
CA HIS A 282 -14.51 53.05 -6.27
C HIS A 282 -14.54 53.81 -4.90
N PRO A 283 -13.95 53.38 -3.76
CA PRO A 283 -13.56 52.06 -3.20
C PRO A 283 -13.85 51.92 -1.67
N SER A 284 -13.22 50.92 -1.04
CA SER A 284 -12.75 50.82 0.37
C SER A 284 -13.54 49.93 1.37
N HIS A 285 -12.88 48.88 1.89
CA HIS A 285 -12.36 48.90 3.27
C HIS A 285 -11.39 47.73 3.57
N GLU A 286 -10.25 48.11 4.12
CA GLU A 286 -9.27 47.27 4.83
C GLU A 286 -9.77 46.88 6.23
N SER A 287 -9.24 45.77 6.74
CA SER A 287 -8.74 45.70 8.11
C SER A 287 -7.54 44.75 8.22
N GLU A 288 -6.39 45.34 8.51
CA GLU A 288 -5.27 44.73 9.23
C GLU A 288 -5.71 44.41 10.68
N PHE A 289 -5.14 43.39 11.32
CA PHE A 289 -4.26 43.62 12.49
C PHE A 289 -3.51 42.34 12.95
N GLU A 290 -2.19 42.52 12.95
CA GLU A 290 -1.07 42.02 13.76
C GLU A 290 -0.87 40.57 14.23
N SER A 291 0.37 40.20 13.94
CA SER A 291 1.33 39.28 14.54
C SER A 291 1.46 39.28 16.06
N ASP A 292 1.88 38.13 16.60
CA ASP A 292 2.95 38.13 17.59
C ASP A 292 3.95 37.00 17.30
N SER A 293 5.22 37.33 17.51
CA SER A 293 6.41 36.53 17.25
C SER A 293 7.08 36.19 18.57
N SER A 294 7.54 34.96 18.73
CA SER A 294 8.70 34.71 19.59
C SER A 294 9.57 33.62 18.99
N LYS A 295 10.84 34.00 18.82
CA LYS A 295 11.97 33.22 18.34
C LYS A 295 12.42 32.28 19.45
N GLU A 296 12.91 31.10 19.08
CA GLU A 296 14.26 30.72 19.53
C GLU A 296 14.96 29.71 18.63
N SER A 297 16.26 29.90 18.61
CA SER A 297 17.30 29.49 17.68
C SER A 297 17.73 28.02 17.77
N SER A 298 18.08 27.49 16.60
CA SER A 298 19.33 26.80 16.26
C SER A 298 19.88 25.75 17.24
N ASN A 299 20.05 24.51 16.77
CA ASN A 299 21.40 23.99 16.51
C ASN A 299 21.38 22.69 15.70
N ILE A 300 22.06 22.76 14.57
CA ILE A 300 22.51 21.63 13.74
C ILE A 300 23.77 21.07 14.39
N LEU A 301 23.79 19.76 14.66
CA LEU A 301 25.03 18.99 14.83
C LEU A 301 24.91 17.73 13.98
N LEU A 302 25.61 17.75 12.84
CA LEU A 302 26.06 16.57 12.11
C LEU A 302 27.36 16.10 12.73
N PHE A 303 27.50 14.80 13.03
CA PHE A 303 28.77 14.07 13.12
C PHE A 303 28.50 12.54 13.02
N PRO A 304 29.51 11.71 12.70
CA PRO A 304 29.41 10.70 11.65
C PRO A 304 29.28 9.24 12.15
N PHE A 305 29.10 8.35 11.18
CA PHE A 305 29.33 6.90 11.27
C PHE A 305 30.64 6.55 11.98
N ASN A 306 30.63 5.45 12.76
CA ASN A 306 31.74 4.50 12.68
C ASN A 306 31.29 3.05 12.86
N ASN A 307 31.87 2.23 11.99
CA ASN A 307 31.97 0.79 12.00
C ASN A 307 32.71 0.27 13.25
N ASN A 308 32.37 -0.96 13.63
CA ASN A 308 33.21 -2.05 14.15
C ASN A 308 32.23 -3.02 14.85
N GLY A 309 31.88 -4.17 14.30
CA GLY A 309 32.77 -5.21 13.80
C GLY A 309 32.99 -6.23 14.90
N LEU A 310 32.16 -7.27 14.94
CA LEU A 310 32.53 -8.70 15.06
C LEU A 310 31.33 -9.58 15.45
N PRO A 311 31.04 -10.64 14.68
CA PRO A 311 30.10 -11.69 15.08
C PRO A 311 30.80 -12.73 15.98
N LEU A 312 30.07 -13.23 16.98
CA LEU A 312 30.46 -14.39 17.75
C LEU A 312 30.40 -15.66 16.89
N ARG A 313 31.55 -16.33 16.81
CA ARG A 313 31.74 -17.79 16.64
C ARG A 313 30.65 -18.56 17.44
N SER A 314 30.17 -19.74 17.11
CA SER A 314 30.60 -20.86 16.26
C SER A 314 29.33 -21.68 15.98
N SER A 315 29.22 -22.37 14.85
CA SER A 315 29.33 -23.84 14.85
C SER A 315 29.60 -24.30 13.43
N VAL A 316 30.81 -24.84 13.24
CA VAL A 316 31.20 -25.59 12.05
C VAL A 316 30.50 -26.94 12.14
N ILE A 317 29.44 -27.13 11.35
CA ILE A 317 29.00 -28.49 11.02
C ILE A 317 29.88 -28.90 9.84
N THR A 318 30.96 -29.59 10.20
CA THR A 318 31.79 -30.33 9.25
C THR A 318 30.87 -31.29 8.51
N CYS A 319 30.70 -31.05 7.22
CA CYS A 319 29.98 -31.91 6.31
C CYS A 319 30.76 -33.23 6.18
N CYS A 320 30.32 -34.26 6.90
CA CYS A 320 30.80 -35.64 6.75
C CYS A 320 30.28 -36.28 5.45
N CYS A 321 30.53 -35.64 4.30
CA CYS A 321 30.30 -36.25 2.98
C CYS A 321 31.60 -36.55 2.22
N GLY A 322 32.77 -36.16 2.75
CA GLY A 322 34.07 -36.39 2.10
C GLY A 322 34.81 -37.68 2.50
N LEU A 323 34.31 -38.44 3.48
CA LEU A 323 34.97 -39.65 3.99
C LEU A 323 34.35 -40.96 3.48
N ILE A 324 33.18 -40.90 2.84
CA ILE A 324 32.50 -42.10 2.28
C ILE A 324 33.04 -42.44 0.88
N THR A 325 33.61 -41.48 0.15
CA THR A 325 34.22 -41.73 -1.17
C THR A 325 35.65 -42.30 -1.08
N ILE A 326 36.38 -42.10 0.02
CA ILE A 326 37.75 -42.62 0.16
C ILE A 326 37.74 -44.11 0.58
N LEU A 327 36.70 -44.57 1.28
CA LEU A 327 36.54 -45.98 1.64
C LEU A 327 36.06 -46.87 0.48
N PHE A 328 35.44 -46.30 -0.57
CA PHE A 328 35.04 -47.05 -1.77
C PHE A 328 36.18 -47.26 -2.77
N SER A 329 37.30 -46.52 -2.66
CA SER A 329 38.46 -46.67 -3.55
C SER A 329 39.52 -47.66 -3.04
N LEU A 330 39.44 -48.11 -1.78
CA LEU A 330 40.39 -49.07 -1.17
C LEU A 330 39.84 -50.51 -1.07
N LEU A 331 38.62 -50.76 -1.58
CA LEU A 331 37.97 -52.08 -1.60
C LEU A 331 37.87 -52.68 -3.02
N LEU A 332 38.59 -52.10 -4.00
CA LEU A 332 38.63 -52.53 -5.40
C LEU A 332 40.04 -52.86 -5.93
N GLU A 333 41.01 -53.12 -5.04
CA GLU A 333 42.29 -53.78 -5.39
C GLU A 333 42.49 -55.09 -4.62
#